data_AF-A0A3D1TJU4-F1
#
_entry.id   AF-A0A3D1TJU4-F1
#
_cell.length_a   1.000
_cell.length_b   1.000
_cell.length_c   1.000
_cell.angle_alpha   90.00
_cell.angle_beta   90.00
_cell.angle_gamma   90.00
#
_symmetry.space_group_name_H-M   'P 1'
#
loop_
_entity.id
_entity.type
_entity.pdbx_description
1 polymer ?
#
loop_
_entity_poly.entity_id
_entity_poly.type
_entity_poly.pdbx_seq_one_letter_code
_entity_poly.pdbx_strand_id
1 'polypeptide(L)'
;MQCDDRGYCSKALKKISKDYRGFKADMERALKLLGDRFCPMTREEPVKPGKLLHRVTVADTYEVWKFSVAVAGSKLRPSQWPRLWFGVVESSKVLVPLVAARHKEYDMDEARFENEALSLMEKYSQEEDF
;
A
#
# COMPACT_ATOMS: atom_id res chain seq x y z
N MET A 1 4.14 4.51 14.57
CA MET A 1 3.24 4.54 13.40
C MET A 1 2.16 3.47 13.55
N GLN A 2 0.91 3.81 13.34
CA GLN A 2 -0.21 2.85 13.39
C GLN A 2 -0.64 2.47 11.98
N CYS A 3 -1.19 1.27 11.81
CA CYS A 3 -1.79 0.82 10.56
C CYS A 3 -3.29 0.65 10.80
N ASP A 4 -4.12 1.40 10.08
CA ASP A 4 -5.58 1.30 10.15
C ASP A 4 -6.12 0.68 8.86
N ASP A 5 -6.41 -0.62 8.92
CA ASP A 5 -7.14 -1.32 7.87
C ASP A 5 -8.58 -1.50 8.37
N ARG A 6 -9.46 -0.52 8.10
CA ARG A 6 -10.93 -0.63 8.28
C ARG A 6 -11.57 -1.72 7.40
N GLY A 7 -10.75 -2.63 6.87
CA GLY A 7 -11.14 -3.75 6.05
C GLY A 7 -11.14 -3.44 4.56
N TYR A 8 -10.68 -2.26 4.15
CA TYR A 8 -10.75 -1.76 2.77
C TYR A 8 -10.19 -2.76 1.77
N CYS A 9 -9.01 -3.31 2.03
CA CYS A 9 -8.37 -4.28 1.15
C CYS A 9 -8.39 -5.74 1.66
N SER A 10 -9.04 -6.00 2.81
CA SER A 10 -9.01 -7.29 3.51
C SER A 10 -9.44 -8.49 2.63
N LYS A 11 -10.47 -8.33 1.81
CA LYS A 11 -10.94 -9.38 0.87
C LYS A 11 -9.91 -9.66 -0.21
N ALA A 12 -9.28 -8.62 -0.75
CA ALA A 12 -8.24 -8.76 -1.77
C ALA A 12 -6.99 -9.45 -1.20
N LEU A 13 -6.54 -9.04 -0.02
CA LEU A 13 -5.42 -9.68 0.68
C LEU A 13 -5.67 -11.17 0.95
N LYS A 14 -6.89 -11.54 1.36
CA LYS A 14 -7.28 -12.96 1.53
C LYS A 14 -7.19 -13.73 0.22
N LYS A 15 -7.62 -13.14 -0.91
CA LYS A 15 -7.54 -13.78 -2.23
C LYS A 15 -6.10 -13.96 -2.69
N ILE A 16 -5.27 -12.92 -2.57
CA ILE A 16 -3.86 -12.94 -2.96
C ILE A 16 -3.07 -13.94 -2.09
N SER A 17 -3.39 -14.03 -0.79
CA SER A 17 -2.76 -14.98 0.13
C SER A 17 -3.05 -16.46 -0.21
N LYS A 18 -4.18 -16.74 -0.89
CA LYS A 18 -4.47 -18.10 -1.39
C LYS A 18 -3.62 -18.44 -2.61
N ASP A 19 -3.34 -17.44 -3.46
CA ASP A 19 -2.57 -17.63 -4.69
C ASP A 19 -1.06 -17.75 -4.42
N TYR A 20 -0.56 -17.10 -3.36
CA TYR A 20 0.86 -17.07 -3.03
C TYR A 20 1.13 -17.44 -1.57
N ARG A 21 1.73 -18.63 -1.37
CA ARG A 21 2.14 -19.10 -0.05
C ARG A 21 3.17 -18.13 0.55
N GLY A 22 2.93 -17.69 1.78
CA GLY A 22 3.82 -16.76 2.48
C GLY A 22 3.55 -15.27 2.23
N PHE A 23 2.62 -14.93 1.32
CA PHE A 23 2.30 -13.53 1.00
C PHE A 23 1.86 -12.70 2.21
N LYS A 24 1.19 -13.31 3.19
CA LYS A 24 0.84 -12.60 4.43
C LYS A 24 2.09 -12.07 5.15
N ALA A 25 3.14 -12.88 5.24
CA ALA A 25 4.40 -12.45 5.84
C ALA A 25 5.14 -11.43 4.97
N ASP A 26 5.05 -11.53 3.64
CA ASP A 26 5.57 -10.51 2.71
C ASP A 26 4.85 -9.17 2.89
N MET A 27 3.54 -9.18 3.04
CA MET A 27 2.73 -7.98 3.31
C MET A 27 3.06 -7.36 4.65
N GLU A 28 3.19 -8.16 5.71
CA GLU A 28 3.58 -7.67 7.03
C GLU A 28 4.98 -7.00 6.98
N ARG A 29 5.93 -7.60 6.27
CA ARG A 29 7.24 -6.98 6.00
C ARG A 29 7.12 -5.68 5.21
N ALA A 30 6.28 -5.65 4.18
CA ALA A 30 6.06 -4.46 3.37
C ALA A 30 5.49 -3.31 4.21
N LEU A 31 4.44 -3.56 5.00
CA LEU A 31 3.84 -2.54 5.87
C LEU A 31 4.84 -2.02 6.91
N LYS A 32 5.70 -2.89 7.45
CA LYS A 32 6.77 -2.46 8.36
C LYS A 32 7.79 -1.54 7.66
N LEU A 33 8.25 -1.91 6.46
CA LEU A 33 9.19 -1.10 5.67
C LEU A 33 8.61 0.26 5.28
N LEU A 34 7.34 0.28 4.84
CA LEU A 34 6.61 1.52 4.61
C LEU A 34 6.54 2.32 5.90
N GLY A 35 6.37 1.64 7.03
CA GLY A 35 6.32 2.31 8.31
C GLY A 35 7.57 3.02 8.74
N ASP A 36 8.71 2.35 8.61
CA ASP A 36 10.02 2.94 8.87
C ASP A 36 10.28 4.12 7.91
N ARG A 37 9.76 4.07 6.67
CA ARG A 37 9.89 5.13 5.66
C ARG A 37 9.10 6.40 5.98
N PHE A 38 7.83 6.27 6.35
CA PHE A 38 6.92 7.39 6.57
C PHE A 38 6.91 7.87 8.03
N CYS A 39 7.47 7.09 8.94
CA CYS A 39 7.66 7.42 10.34
C CYS A 39 9.05 6.98 10.82
N PRO A 40 10.14 7.63 10.35
CA PRO A 40 11.49 7.31 10.81
C PRO A 40 11.63 7.72 12.27
N MET A 41 11.43 6.76 13.19
CA MET A 41 11.75 6.90 14.62
C MET A 41 13.26 7.03 14.84
N THR A 42 14.05 6.56 13.87
CA THR A 42 15.50 6.70 13.79
C THR A 42 15.87 7.37 12.47
N ARG A 43 16.88 8.25 12.53
CA ARG A 43 17.42 9.08 11.46
C ARG A 43 18.12 8.30 10.33
N GLU A 44 17.74 7.05 10.09
CA GLU A 44 18.29 6.25 9.00
C GLU A 44 17.67 6.72 7.67
N GLU A 45 18.52 6.92 6.67
CA GLU A 45 18.10 7.46 5.38
C GLU A 45 16.92 6.65 4.83
N PRO A 46 15.77 7.30 4.59
CA PRO A 46 14.61 6.59 4.16
C PRO A 46 14.82 5.95 2.79
N VAL A 47 14.19 4.79 2.55
CA VAL A 47 14.11 4.15 1.23
C VAL A 47 13.69 5.19 0.18
N LYS A 48 14.60 5.55 -0.73
CA LYS A 48 14.32 6.54 -1.78
C LYS A 48 13.17 6.04 -2.65
N PRO A 49 12.25 6.93 -3.10
CA PRO A 49 11.27 6.57 -4.12
C PRO A 49 12.01 5.88 -5.27
N GLY A 50 11.57 4.67 -5.58
CA GLY A 50 12.27 3.77 -6.49
C GLY A 50 11.27 2.99 -7.31
N LYS A 51 11.72 1.98 -8.06
CA LYS A 51 10.84 1.17 -8.93
C LYS A 51 9.68 0.47 -8.22
N LEU A 52 9.67 0.43 -6.89
CA LEU A 52 8.67 -0.29 -6.10
C LEU A 52 7.72 0.65 -5.34
N LEU A 53 8.06 1.92 -5.17
CA LEU A 53 7.27 2.88 -4.39
C LEU A 53 7.02 4.13 -5.23
N HIS A 54 5.75 4.35 -5.57
CA HIS A 54 5.29 5.43 -6.42
C HIS A 54 4.29 6.30 -5.67
N ARG A 55 4.48 7.61 -5.76
CA ARG A 55 3.53 8.58 -5.22
C ARG A 55 2.37 8.73 -6.20
N VAL A 56 1.13 8.66 -5.72
CA VAL A 56 -0.09 8.79 -6.53
C VAL A 56 -0.65 10.20 -6.38
N THR A 57 -0.87 10.66 -5.14
CA THR A 57 -1.34 12.02 -4.86
C THR A 57 -0.70 12.61 -3.62
N VAL A 58 -0.73 13.94 -3.54
CA VAL A 58 -0.41 14.73 -2.35
C VAL A 58 -1.56 15.71 -2.14
N ALA A 59 -2.25 15.58 -1.02
CA ALA A 59 -3.22 16.54 -0.52
C ALA A 59 -2.62 17.25 0.71
N ASP A 60 -3.31 18.28 1.21
CA ASP A 60 -2.81 19.08 2.33
C ASP A 60 -2.65 18.26 3.62
N THR A 61 -3.47 17.22 3.82
CA THR A 61 -3.52 16.45 5.08
C THR A 61 -3.16 14.97 4.92
N TYR A 62 -3.03 14.48 3.69
CA TYR A 62 -2.63 13.12 3.40
C TYR A 62 -1.88 12.96 2.07
N GLU A 63 -1.14 11.87 1.95
CA GLU A 63 -0.58 11.41 0.67
C GLU A 63 -1.13 10.03 0.32
N VAL A 64 -1.33 9.74 -0.98
CA VAL A 64 -1.63 8.38 -1.45
C VAL A 64 -0.45 7.85 -2.24
N TRP A 65 -0.08 6.61 -1.94
CA TRP A 65 1.07 5.94 -2.50
C TRP A 65 0.69 4.55 -3.02
N LYS A 66 1.51 4.06 -3.94
CA LYS A 66 1.44 2.73 -4.55
C LYS A 66 2.76 2.01 -4.29
N PHE A 67 2.67 0.80 -3.76
CA PHE A 67 3.81 -0.06 -3.47
C PHE A 67 3.69 -1.42 -4.14
N SER A 68 4.76 -1.88 -4.77
CA SER A 68 4.86 -3.22 -5.34
C SER A 68 5.41 -4.19 -4.30
N VAL A 69 4.57 -5.11 -3.84
CA VAL A 69 4.85 -6.05 -2.75
C VAL A 69 5.57 -7.27 -3.31
N ALA A 70 6.86 -7.39 -3.02
CA ALA A 70 7.65 -8.56 -3.40
C ALA A 70 7.05 -9.84 -2.79
N VAL A 71 6.92 -10.88 -3.60
CA VAL A 71 6.42 -12.19 -3.17
C VAL A 71 7.57 -13.18 -3.16
N ALA A 72 8.12 -13.43 -1.98
CA ALA A 72 9.32 -14.24 -1.82
C ALA A 72 9.07 -15.69 -2.26
N GLY A 73 10.05 -16.30 -2.95
CA GLY A 73 9.94 -17.68 -3.44
C GLY A 73 8.93 -17.89 -4.58
N SER A 74 8.30 -16.82 -5.08
CA SER A 74 7.46 -16.90 -6.28
C SER A 74 8.31 -16.82 -7.56
N LYS A 75 7.77 -17.31 -8.68
CA LYS A 75 8.35 -17.14 -10.02
C LYS A 75 7.92 -15.83 -10.69
N LEU A 76 7.31 -14.91 -9.94
CA LEU A 76 6.79 -13.66 -10.49
C LEU A 76 7.92 -12.68 -10.78
N ARG A 77 7.83 -12.02 -11.94
CA ARG A 77 8.66 -10.84 -12.25
C ARG A 77 8.17 -9.66 -11.41
N PRO A 78 9.01 -8.64 -11.14
CA PRO A 78 8.58 -7.44 -10.40
C PRO A 78 7.33 -6.77 -10.96
N SER A 79 7.18 -6.71 -12.28
CA SER A 79 5.98 -6.19 -12.95
C SER A 79 4.72 -7.03 -12.72
N GLN A 80 4.82 -8.21 -12.11
CA GLN A 80 3.71 -9.11 -11.80
C GLN A 80 3.42 -9.20 -10.29
N TRP A 81 4.22 -8.54 -9.45
CA TRP A 81 4.01 -8.53 -8.01
C TRP A 81 2.67 -7.88 -7.62
N PRO A 82 2.00 -8.29 -6.54
CA PRO A 82 0.84 -7.57 -6.06
C PRO A 82 1.16 -6.11 -5.77
N ARG A 83 0.21 -5.23 -6.04
CA ARG A 83 0.28 -3.80 -5.72
C ARG A 83 -0.56 -3.52 -4.48
N LEU A 84 -0.06 -2.66 -3.62
CA LEU A 84 -0.76 -2.09 -2.48
C LEU A 84 -0.85 -0.58 -2.69
N TRP A 85 -2.06 -0.04 -2.67
CA TRP A 85 -2.30 1.38 -2.50
C TRP A 85 -2.60 1.67 -1.04
N PHE A 86 -2.01 2.72 -0.52
CA PHE A 86 -2.15 3.10 0.87
C PHE A 86 -2.07 4.61 1.03
N GLY A 87 -2.83 5.10 2.01
CA GLY A 87 -2.78 6.48 2.47
C GLY A 87 -1.74 6.66 3.56
N VAL A 88 -1.14 7.84 3.63
CA VAL A 88 -0.29 8.31 4.71
C VAL A 88 -0.95 9.55 5.27
N VAL A 89 -1.42 9.49 6.52
CA VAL A 89 -1.93 10.67 7.23
C VAL A 89 -0.75 11.36 7.90
N GLU A 90 -0.40 12.57 7.46
CA GLU A 90 0.85 13.20 7.88
C GLU A 90 0.85 13.62 9.35
N SER A 91 -0.29 14.08 9.85
CA SER A 91 -0.46 14.59 11.22
C SER A 91 -0.32 13.47 12.27
N SER A 92 -0.98 12.34 12.03
CA SER A 92 -1.05 11.21 12.96
C SER A 92 -0.03 10.11 12.67
N LYS A 93 0.70 10.19 11.54
CA LYS A 93 1.61 9.14 11.07
C LYS A 93 0.90 7.78 11.06
N VAL A 94 -0.26 7.73 10.42
CA VAL A 94 -1.04 6.50 10.21
C VAL A 94 -0.88 6.06 8.76
N LEU A 95 -0.61 4.77 8.54
CA LEU A 95 -0.79 4.15 7.23
C LEU A 95 -2.19 3.55 7.15
N VAL A 96 -2.88 3.83 6.06
CA VAL A 96 -4.20 3.28 5.77
C VAL A 96 -4.07 2.39 4.56
N PRO A 97 -4.06 1.05 4.67
CA PRO A 97 -4.13 0.15 3.52
C PRO A 97 -5.48 0.31 2.83
N LEU A 98 -5.49 0.82 1.59
CA LEU A 98 -6.72 1.18 0.87
C LEU A 98 -7.12 0.06 -0.08
N VAL A 99 -6.23 -0.29 -1.00
CA VAL A 99 -6.53 -1.24 -2.09
C VAL A 99 -5.35 -2.18 -2.27
N ALA A 100 -5.63 -3.46 -2.49
CA ALA A 100 -4.61 -4.42 -2.91
C ALA A 100 -5.06 -5.11 -4.19
N ALA A 101 -4.18 -5.18 -5.18
CA ALA A 101 -4.49 -5.84 -6.44
C ALA A 101 -3.39 -6.83 -6.84
N ARG A 102 -3.84 -7.96 -7.36
CA ARG A 102 -2.99 -8.93 -8.03
C ARG A 102 -2.84 -8.51 -9.49
N HIS A 103 -1.61 -8.53 -10.00
CA HIS A 103 -1.38 -8.38 -11.43
C HIS A 103 -1.50 -9.75 -12.10
N LYS A 104 -2.66 -10.07 -12.68
CA LYS A 104 -2.77 -11.24 -13.58
C LYS A 104 -2.59 -10.72 -15.01
N GLU A 105 -1.69 -11.35 -15.77
CA GLU A 105 -1.70 -11.30 -17.24
C GLU A 105 -1.54 -9.92 -17.90
N TYR A 106 -0.74 -9.03 -17.31
CA TYR A 106 -0.39 -7.70 -17.87
C TYR A 106 -1.55 -6.68 -18.01
N ASP A 107 -2.80 -7.06 -17.74
CA ASP A 107 -3.99 -6.20 -17.89
C ASP A 107 -4.57 -5.75 -16.54
N MET A 108 -3.71 -5.17 -15.69
CA MET A 108 -4.21 -4.51 -14.50
C MET A 108 -4.62 -3.08 -14.86
N ASP A 109 -5.90 -2.78 -14.72
CA ASP A 109 -6.41 -1.40 -14.77
C ASP A 109 -5.95 -0.65 -13.51
N GLU A 110 -4.70 -0.17 -13.53
CA GLU A 110 -4.10 0.60 -12.44
C GLU A 110 -4.89 1.88 -12.17
N ALA A 111 -5.42 2.53 -13.21
CA ALA A 111 -6.20 3.75 -13.08
C ALA A 111 -7.48 3.51 -12.26
N ARG A 112 -8.19 2.40 -12.49
CA ARG A 112 -9.34 2.03 -11.67
C ARG A 112 -8.99 1.88 -10.19
N PHE A 113 -7.90 1.17 -9.87
CA PHE A 113 -7.49 0.94 -8.49
C PHE A 113 -6.93 2.21 -7.82
N GLU A 114 -6.25 3.07 -8.58
CA GLU A 114 -5.82 4.39 -8.12
C GLU A 114 -7.02 5.26 -7.77
N ASN A 115 -8.01 5.36 -8.66
CA ASN A 115 -9.24 6.11 -8.38
C ASN A 115 -10.00 5.55 -7.17
N GLU A 116 -10.10 4.22 -7.05
CA GLU A 116 -10.72 3.58 -5.87
C GLU A 116 -9.95 3.93 -4.58
N ALA A 117 -8.62 3.87 -4.60
CA ALA A 117 -7.80 4.25 -3.45
C ALA A 117 -7.98 5.73 -3.07
N LEU A 118 -8.03 6.64 -4.05
CA LEU A 118 -8.28 8.06 -3.82
C LEU A 118 -9.64 8.29 -3.16
N SER A 119 -10.70 7.69 -3.69
CA SER A 119 -12.05 7.80 -3.09
C SER A 119 -12.13 7.22 -1.69
N LEU A 120 -11.44 6.11 -1.41
CA LEU A 120 -11.38 5.54 -0.07
C LEU A 120 -10.61 6.44 0.90
N MET A 121 -9.53 7.08 0.45
CA MET A 121 -8.75 8.00 1.28
C MET A 121 -9.53 9.28 1.59
N GLU A 122 -10.24 9.84 0.61
CA GLU A 122 -11.12 10.99 0.81
C GLU A 122 -12.24 10.68 1.80
N LYS A 123 -12.83 9.49 1.69
CA LYS A 123 -13.82 9.03 2.67
C LYS A 123 -13.20 8.90 4.08
N TYR A 124 -11.99 8.36 4.17
CA TYR A 124 -11.29 8.23 5.45
C TYR A 124 -11.01 9.60 6.09
N SER A 125 -10.55 10.59 5.32
CA SER A 125 -10.27 11.94 5.84
C SER A 125 -11.54 12.63 6.34
N GLN A 126 -12.66 12.47 5.64
CA GLN A 126 -13.97 12.98 6.08
C GLN A 126 -14.47 12.30 7.38
N GLU A 127 -14.22 11.00 7.57
CA GLU A 127 -14.63 10.27 8.77
C GLU A 127 -13.81 10.65 10.00
N GLU A 128 -12.52 10.98 9.81
CA GLU A 128 -11.59 11.33 10.88
C GLU A 128 -11.45 12.84 11.12
N ASP A 129 -12.17 13.66 10.35
CA ASP A 129 -12.24 15.13 10.45
C ASP A 129 -10.85 15.81 10.38
N PHE A 130 -10.07 15.45 9.35
CA PHE A 130 -8.82 16.11 9.00
C PHE A 130 -8.67 16.38 7.50
#